data_AF-A0A522EB51-F1
#
_entry.id   AF-A0A522EB51-F1
#
_cell.length_a   1.000
_cell.length_b   1.000
_cell.length_c   1.000
_cell.angle_alpha   90.00
_cell.angle_beta   90.00
_cell.angle_gamma   90.00
#
_symmetry.space_group_name_H-M   'P 1'
#
loop_
_entity.id
_entity.type
_entity.pdbx_description
1 polymer ?
#
loop_
_entity_poly.entity_id
_entity_poly.type
_entity_poly.pdbx_seq_one_letter_code
_entity_poly.pdbx_strand_id
1 'polypeptide(L)' 'MKEAKKACDLCGLAVETEGFDLRTQEGEKEFCCEGCKGIYLMLHEDLVLEISDEIVRPIND' A
#
# COMPACT_ATOMS: atom_id res chain seq x y z
N MET A 1 -6.13 17.41 20.78
CA MET A 1 -6.91 16.28 20.23
C MET A 1 -5.89 15.25 19.75
N LYS A 2 -6.04 13.97 20.12
CA LYS A 2 -5.12 12.91 19.67
C LYS A 2 -5.66 12.45 18.32
N GLU A 3 -4.93 12.70 17.24
CA GLU A 3 -5.31 12.23 15.91
C GLU A 3 -5.54 10.71 15.98
N ALA A 4 -6.72 10.27 15.52
CA ALA A 4 -7.02 8.85 15.47
C ALA A 4 -6.21 8.25 14.32
N LYS A 5 -5.23 7.42 14.65
CA LYS A 5 -4.43 6.71 13.64
C LYS A 5 -5.34 5.78 12.85
N LYS A 6 -5.18 5.76 11.54
CA LYS A 6 -5.90 4.85 10.66
C LYS A 6 -5.54 3.40 11.03
N ALA A 7 -6.52 2.50 10.90
CA ALA A 7 -6.29 1.08 11.06
C ALA A 7 -5.78 0.48 9.74
N CYS A 8 -4.87 -0.48 9.84
CA CYS A 8 -4.35 -1.25 8.71
C CYS A 8 -5.50 -1.98 8.01
N ASP A 9 -5.59 -1.82 6.69
CA ASP A 9 -6.66 -2.40 5.87
C ASP A 9 -6.60 -3.94 5.77
N LEU A 10 -5.50 -4.58 6.22
CA LEU A 10 -5.39 -6.04 6.31
C LEU A 10 -5.62 -6.59 7.72
N CYS A 11 -4.89 -6.08 8.72
CA CYS A 11 -4.84 -6.69 10.06
C CYS A 11 -5.53 -5.89 11.17
N GLY A 12 -5.98 -4.66 10.87
CA GLY A 12 -6.67 -3.79 11.83
C GLY A 12 -5.78 -3.13 12.89
N LEU A 13 -4.47 -3.39 12.91
CA LEU A 13 -3.53 -2.68 13.79
C LEU A 13 -3.34 -1.22 13.37
N ALA A 14 -2.92 -0.36 14.28
CA ALA A 14 -2.66 1.04 13.96
C ALA A 14 -1.55 1.18 12.89
N VAL A 15 -1.77 2.04 11.90
CA VAL A 15 -0.73 2.49 10.98
C VAL A 15 0.09 3.55 11.70
N GLU A 16 1.29 3.16 12.11
CA GLU A 16 2.22 4.00 12.87
C GLU A 16 3.22 4.73 11.98
N THR A 17 3.38 4.25 10.73
CA THR A 17 4.35 4.73 9.75
C THR A 17 3.72 4.75 8.35
N GLU A 18 3.94 5.84 7.61
CA GLU A 18 3.52 5.99 6.21
C GLU A 18 4.44 5.19 5.24
N GLY A 19 4.04 5.06 3.97
CA GLY A 19 4.85 4.46 2.89
C GLY A 19 4.45 3.03 2.49
N PHE A 20 3.43 2.48 3.14
CA PHE A 20 2.84 1.19 2.77
C PHE A 20 1.40 1.39 2.30
N ASP A 21 1.24 2.07 1.18
CA ASP A 21 -0.05 2.30 0.52
C ASP A 21 -0.15 1.52 -0.81
N LEU A 22 -1.40 1.25 -1.21
CA LEU A 22 -1.76 0.70 -2.52
C LEU A 22 -3.00 1.39 -3.05
N ARG A 23 -2.97 1.74 -4.34
CA ARG A 23 -4.18 2.09 -5.08
C ARG A 23 -4.81 0.83 -5.63
N THR A 24 -6.09 0.65 -5.32
CA THR A 24 -6.88 -0.47 -5.83
C THR A 24 -8.13 0.05 -6.52
N GLN A 25 -8.83 -0.83 -7.22
CA GLN A 25 -10.15 -0.55 -7.80
C GLN A 25 -11.18 -0.13 -6.73
N GLU A 26 -10.93 -0.47 -5.46
CA GLU A 26 -11.78 -0.13 -4.32
C GLU A 26 -11.36 1.16 -3.59
N GLY A 27 -10.29 1.82 -4.06
CA GLY A 27 -9.71 3.01 -3.46
C GLY A 27 -8.32 2.79 -2.87
N GLU A 28 -7.85 3.78 -2.10
CA GLU A 28 -6.54 3.71 -1.45
C GLU A 28 -6.60 2.87 -0.17
N LYS A 29 -5.67 1.90 -0.08
CA LYS A 29 -5.47 1.05 1.09
C LYS A 29 -4.15 1.43 1.76
N GLU A 30 -4.12 1.42 3.08
CA GLU A 30 -2.96 1.68 3.93
C GLU A 30 -2.65 0.51 4.85
N PHE A 31 -1.37 0.20 5.01
CA PHE A 31 -0.90 -0.96 5.74
C PHE A 31 0.07 -0.55 6.86
N CYS A 32 0.06 -1.28 7.98
CA CYS A 32 0.97 -0.99 9.09
C CYS A 32 2.43 -1.40 8.81
N CYS A 33 2.66 -2.24 7.79
CA CYS A 33 3.99 -2.72 7.41
C CYS A 33 4.00 -3.28 5.98
N GLU A 34 5.21 -3.46 5.44
CA GLU A 34 5.45 -4.09 4.13
C GLU A 34 4.83 -5.49 4.04
N GLY A 35 4.87 -6.27 5.12
CA GLY A 35 4.29 -7.62 5.14
C GLY A 35 2.78 -7.62 4.88
N CYS A 36 2.04 -6.67 5.45
CA CYS A 36 0.60 -6.56 5.20
C CYS A 36 0.32 -6.11 3.75
N LYS A 37 1.12 -5.17 3.22
CA LYS A 37 1.04 -4.76 1.82
C LYS A 37 1.28 -5.93 0.87
N GLY A 38 2.34 -6.73 1.12
CA GLY A 38 2.70 -7.89 0.32
C GLY A 38 1.64 -8.99 0.34
N ILE A 39 1.09 -9.30 1.51
CA ILE A 39 -0.01 -10.28 1.63
C ILE A 39 -1.25 -9.79 0.87
N TYR A 40 -1.62 -8.51 1.00
CA TYR A 40 -2.74 -7.94 0.25
C TYR A 40 -2.53 -8.06 -1.26
N LEU A 41 -1.33 -7.72 -1.76
CA LEU A 41 -0.97 -7.90 -3.17
C LEU A 41 -1.13 -9.34 -3.64
N MET A 42 -0.66 -10.31 -2.85
CA MET A 42 -0.77 -11.73 -3.20
C MET A 42 -2.23 -12.23 -3.21
N LEU A 43 -3.09 -11.70 -2.36
CA LEU A 43 -4.49 -12.12 -2.24
C LEU A 43 -5.44 -11.38 -3.20
N HIS A 44 -5.05 -10.18 -3.65
CA HIS A 44 -5.91 -9.24 -4.37
C HIS A 44 -5.19 -8.61 -5.57
N GLU A 45 -4.30 -9.36 -6.23
CA GLU A 45 -3.50 -8.87 -7.36
C GLU A 45 -4.35 -8.25 -8.47
N ASP A 46 -5.53 -8.81 -8.71
CA ASP A 46 -6.51 -8.38 -9.71
C ASP A 46 -7.17 -7.04 -9.38
N LEU A 47 -7.16 -6.64 -8.10
CA LEU A 47 -7.75 -5.39 -7.64
C LEU A 47 -6.74 -4.24 -7.63
N VAL A 48 -5.45 -4.51 -7.72
CA VAL A 48 -4.41 -3.47 -7.63
C VAL A 48 -4.31 -2.73 -8.96
N LEU A 49 -4.43 -1.40 -8.89
CA LEU A 49 -4.21 -0.53 -10.04
C LEU A 49 -2.69 -0.34 -10.17
N GLU A 50 -2.10 -0.77 -11.28
CA GLU A 50 -0.65 -0.71 -11.48
C GLU A 50 -0.08 0.67 -11.12
N ILE A 51 1.00 0.66 -10.33
CA ILE A 51 1.84 1.83 -10.17
C ILE A 51 2.53 1.97 -11.52
N SER A 52 2.11 2.93 -12.34
CA SER A 52 2.75 3.20 -13.63
C SER A 52 4.26 3.42 -13.39
N ASP A 53 5.06 2.45 -13.83
CA ASP A 53 6.53 2.35 -13.73
C ASP A 53 7.26 3.46 -14.52
N GLU A 54 6.90 4.74 -14.37
CA GLU A 54 7.60 5.83 -15.05
C GLU A 54 8.94 6.21 -14.39
N ILE A 55 9.33 5.57 -13.27
CA ILE A 55 10.56 5.93 -12.53
C ILE A 55 11.73 4.96 -12.77
N VAL A 56 11.55 3.79 -13.40
CA VAL A 56 12.68 2.96 -13.84
C VAL A 56 13.01 3.29 -15.30
N ARG A 57 13.48 4.51 -15.55
CA ARG A 57 14.24 4.76 -16.78
C ARG A 57 15.61 4.12 -16.61
N PRO A 58 16.05 3.19 -17.48
CA PRO A 58 17.44 2.77 -17.48
C PRO A 58 18.32 4.00 -17.71
N ILE A 59 19.30 4.20 -16.83
CA ILE A 59 20.42 5.11 -17.09
C ILE A 59 21.19 4.46 -18.26
N ASN A 60 20.93 4.93 -19.49
CA ASN A 60 21.85 4.72 -20.60
C ASN A 60 22.93 5.82 -20.52
N ASP A 61 24.10 5.46 -19.99
CA ASP A 61 25.39 5.35 -20.70
C ASP A 61 26.48 4.92 -19.70
#